data_AF-A0A7T8JVT6-F1
#
_entry.id   AF-A0A7T8JVT6-F1
#
_cell.length_a   1.000
_cell.length_b   1.000
_cell.length_c   1.000
_cell.angle_alpha   90.00
_cell.angle_beta   90.00
_cell.angle_gamma   90.00
#
_symmetry.space_group_name_H-M   'P 1'
#
loop_
_entity.id
_entity.type
_entity.pdbx_description
1 polymer ?
#
loop_
_entity_poly.entity_id
_entity_poly.type
_entity_poly.pdbx_seq_one_letter_code
_entity_poly.pdbx_strand_id
1 'polypeptide(L)'
;MSSELERRTAIIVALRCGRAPKEIIDFFKFPKSTVYSIAKSFKESEDIEEGFLTPERKTPDRSQVRKRSADFIDRLQTMINDDPSVPMSTLAERLNVHRTTVLHAIHEDLRCNSYVLRVRQMLSDTMKKKRLERCELLITSLKHRAAGRIRFFSDEKIFCVDAKSTVRMTDGLPVTQMRSLSLEEPSSRTEFMSWRSCPARETSCLLTSLPRAKMSTRRSTWTSCRLW
;
A
#
# COMPACT_ATOMS: atom_id res chain seq x y z
N MET A 1 0.67 4.35 30.99
CA MET A 1 0.71 5.82 31.04
C MET A 1 2.13 6.25 31.39
N SER A 2 2.69 7.30 30.78
CA SER A 2 4.02 7.79 31.15
C SER A 2 3.97 8.44 32.54
N SER A 3 4.96 8.20 33.40
CA SER A 3 5.05 8.79 34.76
C SER A 3 5.00 10.33 34.74
N GLU A 4 5.35 10.97 33.62
CA GLU A 4 5.25 12.41 33.43
C GLU A 4 3.80 12.91 33.31
N LEU A 5 2.93 12.11 32.67
CA LEU A 5 1.51 12.44 32.50
C LEU A 5 0.76 12.35 33.84
N GLU A 6 1.13 11.39 34.69
CA GLU A 6 0.58 11.23 36.05
C GLU A 6 0.95 12.42 36.95
N ARG A 7 2.18 12.94 36.87
CA ARG A 7 2.59 14.15 37.60
C ARG A 7 1.83 15.38 37.13
N ARG A 8 1.67 15.55 35.82
CA ARG A 8 0.92 16.68 35.24
C ARG A 8 -0.55 16.66 35.67
N THR A 9 -1.21 15.51 35.58
CA THR A 9 -2.62 15.36 35.98
C THR A 9 -2.82 15.64 37.47
N ALA A 10 -1.95 15.13 38.34
CA ALA A 10 -2.00 15.43 39.77
C ALA A 10 -1.87 16.94 40.09
N ILE A 11 -0.96 17.64 39.40
CA ILE A 11 -0.77 19.10 39.56
C ILE A 11 -2.01 19.87 39.10
N ILE A 12 -2.59 19.49 37.95
CA ILE A 12 -3.79 20.14 37.39
C ILE A 12 -5.00 19.96 38.32
N VAL A 13 -5.20 18.75 38.86
CA VAL A 13 -6.28 18.49 39.82
C VAL A 13 -6.08 19.33 41.10
N ALA A 14 -4.85 19.42 41.61
CA ALA A 14 -4.57 20.22 42.80
C ALA A 14 -4.81 21.74 42.57
N LEU A 15 -4.47 22.26 41.38
CA LEU A 15 -4.74 23.65 41.01
C LEU A 15 -6.25 23.93 40.89
N ARG A 16 -7.03 23.00 40.31
CA ARG A 16 -8.50 23.09 40.27
C ARG A 16 -9.14 23.08 41.66
N CYS A 17 -8.52 22.41 42.62
CA CYS A 17 -8.92 22.45 44.02
C CYS A 17 -8.49 23.73 44.77
N GLY A 18 -7.93 24.73 44.08
CA GLY A 18 -7.54 26.02 44.65
C GLY A 18 -6.26 25.99 45.49
N ARG A 19 -5.43 24.95 45.35
CA ARG A 19 -4.17 24.84 46.12
C ARG A 19 -3.09 25.78 45.57
N ALA A 20 -2.34 26.40 46.47
CA ALA A 20 -1.21 27.23 46.07
C ALA A 20 -0.06 26.37 45.51
N PRO A 21 0.68 26.84 44.48
CA PRO A 21 1.81 26.09 43.90
C PRO A 21 2.87 25.64 44.91
N LYS A 22 3.06 26.40 46.00
CA LYS A 22 3.97 26.04 47.09
C LYS A 22 3.49 24.78 47.84
N GLU A 23 2.20 24.72 48.16
CA GLU A 23 1.58 23.56 48.84
C GLU A 23 1.67 22.30 47.97
N ILE A 24 1.55 22.44 46.64
CA ILE A 24 1.68 21.34 45.69
C ILE A 24 3.12 20.81 45.67
N ILE A 25 4.12 21.69 45.73
CA ILE A 25 5.53 21.30 45.79
C ILE A 25 5.81 20.54 47.09
N ASP A 26 5.33 21.04 48.22
CA ASP A 26 5.59 20.45 49.53
C ASP A 26 4.89 19.09 49.70
N PHE A 27 3.67 18.96 49.17
CA PHE A 27 2.88 17.73 49.26
C PHE A 27 3.36 16.63 48.31
N PHE A 28 3.49 16.94 47.02
CA PHE A 28 3.85 15.95 46.00
C PHE A 28 5.37 15.77 45.83
N LYS A 29 6.18 16.65 46.41
CA LYS A 29 7.64 16.70 46.24
C LYS A 29 8.07 16.77 44.78
N PHE A 30 7.27 17.44 43.95
CA PHE A 30 7.59 17.67 42.55
C PHE A 30 8.57 18.83 42.37
N PRO A 31 9.41 18.80 41.33
CA PRO A 31 10.34 19.89 41.06
C PRO A 31 9.59 21.21 40.83
N LYS A 32 10.06 22.26 41.51
CA LYS A 32 9.48 23.62 41.49
C LYS A 32 9.26 24.12 40.06
N SER A 33 10.22 23.92 39.17
CA SER A 33 10.14 24.34 37.77
C SER A 33 8.91 23.78 37.06
N THR A 34 8.62 22.49 37.26
CA THR A 34 7.48 21.81 36.63
C THR A 34 6.16 22.34 37.16
N VAL A 35 6.00 22.48 38.48
CA VAL A 35 4.76 22.98 39.10
C VAL A 35 4.45 24.41 38.64
N TYR A 36 5.43 25.31 38.67
CA TYR A 36 5.22 26.69 38.23
C TYR A 36 5.00 26.80 36.72
N SER A 37 5.65 25.97 35.90
CA SER A 37 5.40 25.97 34.45
C SER A 37 3.96 25.57 34.12
N ILE A 38 3.42 24.57 34.82
CA ILE A 38 2.05 24.08 34.63
C ILE A 38 1.05 25.07 35.20
N ALA A 39 1.31 25.65 36.38
CA ALA A 39 0.45 26.68 36.98
C ALA A 39 0.36 27.93 36.09
N LYS A 40 1.44 28.29 35.40
CA LYS A 40 1.43 29.38 34.42
C LYS A 40 0.55 29.04 33.22
N SER A 41 0.75 27.88 32.59
CA SER A 41 -0.10 27.45 31.46
C SER A 41 -1.56 27.24 31.87
N PHE A 42 -1.82 26.85 33.11
CA PHE A 42 -3.16 26.65 33.65
C PHE A 42 -3.93 27.98 33.75
N LYS A 43 -3.29 29.01 34.28
CA LYS A 43 -3.86 30.37 34.32
C LYS A 43 -4.12 30.93 32.92
N GLU A 44 -3.20 30.71 31.98
CA GLU A 44 -3.34 31.12 30.58
C GLU A 44 -4.47 30.35 29.86
N SER A 45 -4.80 29.14 30.31
CA SER A 45 -5.85 28.29 29.74
C SER A 45 -7.22 28.42 30.40
N GLU A 46 -7.32 28.95 31.63
CA GLU A 46 -8.62 29.24 32.27
C GLU A 46 -9.42 30.30 31.49
N ASP A 47 -8.75 31.10 30.65
CA ASP A 47 -9.38 32.05 29.73
C ASP A 47 -9.97 31.41 28.45
N ILE A 48 -9.75 30.10 28.21
CA ILE A 48 -10.18 29.37 27.01
C ILE A 48 -10.92 28.10 27.46
N GLU A 49 -12.25 28.15 27.43
CA GLU A 49 -13.14 27.07 27.89
C GLU A 49 -12.76 25.68 27.33
N GLU A 50 -12.71 24.72 28.28
CA GLU A 50 -12.77 23.26 28.15
C GLU A 50 -12.12 22.57 26.94
N GLY A 51 -10.90 22.06 27.15
CA GLY A 51 -10.39 20.99 26.31
C GLY A 51 -8.95 20.60 26.59
N PHE A 52 -8.74 19.60 27.44
CA PHE A 52 -7.49 18.84 27.59
C PHE A 52 -6.20 19.66 27.82
N LEU A 53 -5.87 19.88 29.10
CA LEU A 53 -4.63 20.49 29.59
C LEU A 53 -3.38 19.58 29.48
N THR A 54 -3.31 18.76 28.43
CA THR A 54 -2.02 18.27 27.95
C THR A 54 -1.58 19.24 26.87
N PRO A 55 -0.53 20.06 27.09
CA PRO A 55 0.16 20.65 25.97
C PRO A 55 0.73 19.47 25.19
N GLU A 56 -0.01 19.03 24.17
CA GLU A 56 0.56 18.23 23.10
C GLU A 56 1.81 19.00 22.69
N ARG A 57 2.98 18.37 22.83
CA ARG A 57 4.23 19.00 22.41
C ARG A 57 3.95 19.56 21.04
N LYS A 58 4.14 20.87 20.83
CA LYS A 58 4.18 21.47 19.49
C LYS A 58 5.31 20.74 18.76
N THR A 59 5.00 19.58 18.20
CA THR A 59 5.88 18.91 17.27
C THR A 59 5.96 19.88 16.14
N PRO A 60 7.16 20.42 15.83
CA PRO A 60 7.28 21.34 14.73
C PRO A 60 6.64 20.66 13.53
N ASP A 61 5.70 21.35 12.88
CA ASP A 61 5.05 20.83 11.71
C ASP A 61 6.11 20.72 10.61
N ARG A 62 6.74 19.54 10.56
CA ARG A 62 7.79 19.23 9.59
C ARG A 62 7.20 19.16 8.18
N SER A 63 5.88 19.21 8.00
CA SER A 63 5.25 19.22 6.68
C SER A 63 5.59 20.48 5.89
N GLN A 64 5.65 21.66 6.53
CA GLN A 64 5.95 22.93 5.85
C GLN A 64 7.42 23.06 5.41
N VAL A 65 8.35 22.36 6.07
CA VAL A 65 9.78 22.37 5.71
C VAL A 65 10.11 21.28 4.66
N ARG A 66 9.19 20.35 4.40
CA ARG A 66 9.42 19.28 3.43
C ARG A 66 9.33 19.85 2.02
N LYS A 67 10.32 19.53 1.19
CA LYS A 67 10.32 19.75 -0.27
C LYS A 67 9.18 18.98 -1.02
N ARG A 68 8.25 18.36 -0.29
CA ARG A 68 7.10 17.60 -0.79
C ARG A 68 5.85 18.46 -0.67
N SER A 69 5.80 19.54 -1.45
CA SER A 69 4.58 20.34 -1.59
C SER A 69 3.51 19.54 -2.35
N ALA A 70 2.24 19.93 -2.21
CA ALA A 70 1.15 19.32 -2.98
C ALA A 70 1.42 19.42 -4.50
N ASP A 71 1.82 20.60 -4.98
CA ASP A 71 2.18 20.82 -6.39
C ASP A 71 3.29 19.88 -6.90
N PHE A 72 4.25 19.52 -6.05
CA PHE A 72 5.31 18.58 -6.40
C PHE A 72 4.74 17.16 -6.57
N ILE A 73 3.86 16.75 -5.66
CA ILE A 73 3.22 15.43 -5.70
C ILE A 73 2.37 15.31 -6.96
N ASP A 74 1.61 16.34 -7.29
CA ASP A 74 0.75 16.36 -8.48
C ASP A 74 1.57 16.25 -9.77
N ARG A 75 2.66 17.01 -9.91
CA ARG A 75 3.56 16.91 -11.07
C ARG A 75 4.17 15.52 -11.21
N LEU A 76 4.61 14.95 -10.09
CA LEU A 76 5.20 13.62 -10.05
C LEU A 76 4.17 12.54 -10.41
N GLN A 77 2.93 12.70 -9.95
CA GLN A 77 1.81 11.84 -10.31
C GLN A 77 1.49 11.89 -11.81
N THR A 78 1.47 13.07 -12.42
CA THR A 78 1.25 13.22 -13.87
C THR A 78 2.33 12.48 -14.66
N MET A 79 3.61 12.66 -14.31
CA MET A 79 4.71 11.96 -15.01
C MET A 79 4.61 10.43 -14.91
N ILE A 80 4.18 9.89 -13.77
CA ILE A 80 3.99 8.45 -13.59
C ILE A 80 2.80 7.94 -14.41
N ASN A 81 1.74 8.73 -14.53
CA ASN A 81 0.56 8.36 -15.31
C ASN A 81 0.85 8.37 -16.82
N ASP A 82 1.65 9.32 -17.28
CA ASP A 82 2.06 9.41 -18.67
C ASP A 82 2.94 8.21 -19.05
N ASP A 83 4.03 8.00 -18.32
CA ASP A 83 4.99 6.92 -18.57
C ASP A 83 5.41 6.23 -17.26
N PRO A 84 4.72 5.16 -16.84
CA PRO A 84 5.03 4.44 -15.60
C PRO A 84 6.35 3.66 -15.63
N SER A 85 6.97 3.48 -16.81
CA SER A 85 8.24 2.76 -16.97
C SER A 85 9.48 3.63 -16.71
N VAL A 86 9.29 4.92 -16.42
CA VAL A 86 10.40 5.85 -16.20
C VAL A 86 11.07 5.57 -14.85
N PRO A 87 12.40 5.42 -14.79
CA PRO A 87 13.08 5.17 -13.54
C PRO A 87 13.05 6.42 -12.65
N MET A 88 13.04 6.19 -11.35
CA MET A 88 12.93 7.23 -10.34
C MET A 88 14.08 8.26 -10.37
N SER A 89 15.26 7.86 -10.85
CA SER A 89 16.40 8.76 -11.06
C SER A 89 16.08 9.81 -12.13
N THR A 90 15.50 9.41 -13.26
CA THR A 90 15.11 10.32 -14.33
C THR A 90 13.97 11.25 -13.89
N LEU A 91 13.02 10.76 -13.09
CA LEU A 91 12.00 11.62 -12.47
C LEU A 91 12.64 12.66 -11.54
N ALA A 92 13.66 12.27 -10.78
CA ALA A 92 14.36 13.14 -9.86
C ALA A 92 15.15 14.24 -10.58
N GLU A 93 15.82 13.91 -11.68
CA GLU A 93 16.51 14.88 -12.56
C GLU A 93 15.51 15.87 -13.18
N ARG A 94 14.39 15.40 -13.71
CA ARG A 94 13.34 16.26 -14.30
C ARG A 94 12.73 17.22 -13.29
N LEU A 95 12.58 16.79 -12.05
CA LEU A 95 12.03 17.58 -10.96
C LEU A 95 13.10 18.34 -10.16
N ASN A 96 14.38 18.23 -10.55
CA ASN A 96 15.54 18.81 -9.87
C ASN A 96 15.56 18.55 -8.33
N VAL A 97 15.26 17.31 -7.96
CA VAL A 97 15.25 16.85 -6.57
C VAL A 97 16.14 15.63 -6.41
N HIS A 98 16.55 15.34 -5.18
CA HIS A 98 17.30 14.12 -4.91
C HIS A 98 16.39 12.89 -5.03
N ARG A 99 16.95 11.77 -5.53
CA ARG A 99 16.23 10.50 -5.74
C ARG A 99 15.49 10.01 -4.49
N THR A 100 16.04 10.20 -3.29
CA THR A 100 15.38 9.77 -2.04
C THR A 100 14.11 10.56 -1.74
N THR A 101 14.00 11.82 -2.17
CA THR A 101 12.78 12.62 -2.01
C THR A 101 11.66 12.04 -2.87
N VAL A 102 11.99 11.71 -4.12
CA VAL A 102 11.09 11.04 -5.08
C VAL A 102 10.67 9.67 -4.55
N LEU A 103 11.61 8.89 -4.00
CA LEU A 103 11.32 7.60 -3.37
C LEU A 103 10.31 7.69 -2.23
N HIS A 104 10.53 8.60 -1.29
CA HIS A 104 9.58 8.76 -0.19
C HIS A 104 8.23 9.28 -0.68
N ALA A 105 8.20 10.22 -1.63
CA ALA A 105 6.94 10.70 -2.19
C ALA A 105 6.15 9.59 -2.88
N ILE A 106 6.84 8.71 -3.61
CA ILE A 106 6.23 7.57 -4.30
C ILE A 106 5.65 6.56 -3.32
N HIS A 107 6.37 6.21 -2.25
CA HIS A 107 5.94 5.16 -1.33
C HIS A 107 5.03 5.65 -0.20
N GLU A 108 5.29 6.83 0.36
CA GLU A 108 4.53 7.40 1.48
C GLU A 108 3.28 8.13 0.96
N ASP A 109 3.46 9.03 0.00
CA ASP A 109 2.42 9.96 -0.43
C ASP A 109 1.54 9.33 -1.54
N LEU A 110 2.15 8.79 -2.61
CA LEU A 110 1.43 8.18 -3.75
C LEU A 110 1.13 6.67 -3.56
N ARG A 111 1.85 6.00 -2.66
CA ARG A 111 1.72 4.56 -2.38
C ARG A 111 1.89 3.65 -3.60
N CYS A 112 2.69 4.07 -4.57
CA CYS A 112 3.05 3.28 -5.73
C CYS A 112 4.10 2.23 -5.40
N ASN A 113 4.08 1.12 -6.13
CA ASN A 113 5.10 0.07 -6.06
C ASN A 113 5.69 -0.17 -7.45
N SER A 114 6.99 -0.44 -7.53
CA SER A 114 7.61 -0.86 -8.78
C SER A 114 7.43 -2.36 -9.01
N TYR A 115 7.04 -2.72 -10.22
CA TYR A 115 6.91 -4.10 -10.68
C TYR A 115 7.86 -4.35 -11.85
N VAL A 116 8.35 -5.59 -11.97
CA VAL A 116 9.16 -6.01 -13.11
C VAL A 116 8.25 -6.32 -14.29
N LEU A 117 8.47 -5.65 -15.43
CA LEU A 117 7.78 -5.97 -16.67
C LEU A 117 8.17 -7.37 -17.16
N ARG A 118 7.17 -8.17 -17.53
CA ARG A 118 7.41 -9.50 -18.13
C ARG A 118 7.27 -9.40 -19.64
N VAL A 119 8.25 -9.95 -20.35
CA VAL A 119 8.19 -10.11 -21.80
C VAL A 119 7.04 -11.06 -22.14
N ARG A 120 6.15 -10.62 -23.03
CA ARG A 120 5.02 -11.41 -23.55
C ARG A 120 4.93 -11.21 -25.05
N GLN A 121 4.27 -12.15 -25.72
CA GLN A 121 3.94 -11.99 -27.12
C GLN A 121 3.02 -10.77 -27.32
N MET A 122 3.42 -9.86 -28.20
CA MET A 122 2.57 -8.75 -28.63
C MET A 122 1.41 -9.30 -29.46
N LEU A 123 0.18 -9.00 -29.07
CA LEU A 123 -1.02 -9.41 -29.78
C LEU A 123 -1.53 -8.27 -30.62
N SER A 124 -1.76 -8.51 -31.92
CA SER A 124 -2.49 -7.58 -32.77
C SER A 124 -3.96 -7.49 -32.33
N ASP A 125 -4.65 -6.41 -32.68
CA ASP A 125 -6.03 -6.23 -32.25
C ASP A 125 -6.98 -7.28 -32.85
N THR A 126 -6.66 -7.78 -34.05
CA THR A 126 -7.39 -8.90 -34.66
C THR A 126 -7.20 -10.20 -33.87
N MET A 127 -5.99 -10.47 -33.36
CA MET A 127 -5.72 -11.61 -32.48
C MET A 127 -6.44 -11.47 -31.14
N LYS A 128 -6.48 -10.26 -30.56
CA LYS A 128 -7.21 -10.01 -29.31
C LYS A 128 -8.71 -10.30 -29.48
N LYS A 129 -9.34 -9.76 -30.53
CA LYS A 129 -10.76 -10.00 -30.84
C LYS A 129 -11.06 -11.50 -31.01
N LYS A 130 -10.29 -12.19 -31.86
CA LYS A 130 -10.44 -13.64 -32.06
C LYS A 130 -10.24 -14.46 -30.79
N ARG A 131 -9.32 -14.05 -29.91
CA ARG A 131 -9.12 -14.72 -28.61
C ARG A 131 -10.32 -14.49 -27.69
N LEU A 132 -10.82 -13.26 -27.62
CA LEU A 132 -11.99 -12.90 -26.80
C LEU A 132 -13.23 -13.68 -27.25
N GLU A 133 -13.55 -13.68 -28.54
CA GLU A 133 -14.68 -14.44 -29.11
C GLU A 133 -14.60 -15.94 -28.78
N ARG A 134 -13.42 -16.56 -28.97
CA ARG A 134 -13.20 -17.98 -28.62
C ARG A 134 -13.36 -18.23 -27.13
N CYS A 135 -12.87 -17.33 -26.28
CA CYS A 135 -13.01 -17.44 -24.84
C CYS A 135 -14.48 -17.34 -24.41
N GLU A 136 -15.27 -16.43 -24.97
CA GLU A 136 -16.71 -16.29 -24.67
C GLU A 136 -17.49 -17.56 -25.04
N LEU A 137 -17.22 -18.13 -26.21
CA LEU A 137 -17.79 -19.41 -26.63
C LEU A 137 -17.38 -20.55 -25.70
N LEU A 138 -16.11 -20.58 -25.28
CA LEU A 138 -15.59 -21.59 -24.37
C LEU A 138 -16.25 -21.48 -22.98
N ILE A 139 -16.39 -20.27 -22.45
CA ILE A 139 -17.06 -20.00 -21.16
C ILE A 139 -18.52 -20.47 -21.22
N THR A 140 -19.22 -20.15 -22.31
CA THR A 140 -20.62 -20.57 -22.52
C THR A 140 -20.72 -22.10 -22.58
N SER A 141 -19.83 -22.74 -23.35
CA SER A 141 -19.73 -24.20 -23.43
C SER A 141 -19.48 -24.84 -22.05
N LEU A 142 -18.55 -24.28 -21.28
CA LEU A 142 -18.20 -24.75 -19.93
C LEU A 142 -19.34 -24.63 -18.92
N LYS A 143 -20.18 -23.59 -19.01
CA LYS A 143 -21.31 -23.36 -18.09
C LYS A 143 -22.51 -24.27 -18.36
N HIS A 144 -22.67 -24.76 -19.59
CA HIS A 144 -23.79 -25.64 -19.97
C HIS A 144 -23.40 -27.13 -19.93
N ARG A 145 -24.21 -28.02 -20.54
CA ARG A 145 -24.08 -29.50 -20.54
C ARG A 145 -22.69 -30.06 -20.92
N ALA A 146 -21.76 -29.25 -21.43
CA ALA A 146 -20.38 -29.65 -21.68
C ALA A 146 -19.47 -29.64 -20.43
N ALA A 147 -19.95 -29.19 -19.26
CA ALA A 147 -19.19 -29.21 -18.00
C ALA A 147 -18.75 -30.63 -17.59
N GLY A 148 -19.55 -31.65 -17.92
CA GLY A 148 -19.26 -33.06 -17.61
C GLY A 148 -18.42 -33.80 -18.65
N ARG A 149 -17.97 -33.14 -19.73
CA ARG A 149 -17.12 -33.79 -20.75
C ARG A 149 -15.64 -33.73 -20.37
N ILE A 150 -14.98 -34.88 -20.38
CA ILE A 150 -13.53 -34.99 -20.18
C ILE A 150 -12.83 -34.39 -21.41
N ARG A 151 -11.85 -33.51 -21.18
CA ARG A 151 -11.02 -32.88 -22.24
C ARG A 151 -9.58 -33.30 -22.09
N PHE A 152 -8.99 -33.82 -23.16
CA PHE A 152 -7.56 -34.07 -23.25
C PHE A 152 -6.89 -32.91 -23.98
N PHE A 153 -5.87 -32.32 -23.38
CA PHE A 153 -5.01 -31.33 -24.01
C PHE A 153 -3.66 -31.97 -24.29
N SER A 154 -3.21 -31.87 -25.54
CA SER A 154 -1.89 -32.30 -25.96
C SER A 154 -1.15 -31.09 -26.52
N ASP A 155 0.06 -30.84 -26.03
CA ASP A 155 1.02 -29.93 -26.67
C ASP A 155 2.31 -30.69 -26.99
N GLU A 156 3.01 -30.21 -28.02
CA GLU A 156 4.35 -30.70 -28.32
C GLU A 156 5.33 -29.74 -27.68
N LYS A 157 6.14 -30.25 -26.75
CA LYS A 157 7.21 -29.49 -26.11
C LYS A 157 8.55 -30.02 -26.57
N ILE A 158 9.35 -29.16 -27.18
CA ILE A 158 10.71 -29.49 -27.58
C ILE A 158 11.58 -29.45 -26.32
N PHE A 159 12.11 -30.58 -25.90
CA PHE A 159 13.12 -30.67 -24.84
C PHE A 159 14.50 -30.58 -25.49
N CYS A 160 15.21 -29.48 -25.27
CA CYS A 160 16.62 -29.41 -25.60
C CYS A 160 17.41 -30.15 -24.51
N VAL A 161 18.07 -31.25 -24.88
CA VAL A 161 19.05 -31.89 -24.00
C VAL A 161 20.36 -31.13 -24.15
N ASP A 162 20.79 -30.44 -23.10
CA ASP A 162 22.09 -29.78 -23.10
C ASP A 162 23.19 -30.83 -23.33
N ALA A 163 24.00 -30.64 -24.36
CA ALA A 163 25.16 -31.47 -24.60
C ALA A 163 26.13 -31.28 -23.43
N LYS A 164 26.16 -32.26 -22.53
CA LYS A 164 27.11 -32.30 -21.42
C LYS A 164 28.51 -32.47 -22.02
N SER A 165 29.24 -31.36 -22.21
CA SER A 165 30.64 -31.41 -22.59
C SER A 165 31.44 -31.98 -21.43
N THR A 166 31.67 -33.29 -21.44
CA THR A 166 32.82 -33.85 -20.72
C THR A 166 34.06 -33.35 -21.43
N VAL A 167 34.55 -32.18 -21.03
CA VAL A 167 35.92 -31.76 -21.33
C VAL A 167 36.82 -32.77 -20.63
N ARG A 168 37.27 -33.79 -21.37
CA ARG A 168 38.50 -34.47 -21.00
C ARG A 168 39.59 -33.43 -21.17
N MET A 169 40.18 -33.01 -20.05
CA MET A 169 41.44 -32.28 -20.03
C MET A 169 42.49 -33.18 -20.69
N THR A 170 42.65 -33.06 -22.00
CA THR A 170 43.83 -33.54 -22.72
C THR A 170 44.41 -32.34 -23.43
N ASP A 171 45.47 -31.84 -22.80
CA ASP A 171 46.65 -31.20 -23.36
C ASP A 171 46.44 -29.92 -24.18
N GLY A 172 46.98 -28.84 -23.62
CA GLY A 172 46.72 -27.47 -24.01
C GLY A 172 47.15 -27.10 -25.42
N LEU A 173 46.29 -26.33 -26.07
CA LEU A 173 46.62 -25.22 -26.97
C LEU A 173 45.50 -24.16 -26.85
N PRO A 174 45.81 -22.86 -26.84
CA PRO A 174 44.80 -21.83 -26.69
C PRO A 174 44.10 -21.60 -28.03
N VAL A 175 42.77 -21.77 -28.06
CA VAL A 175 41.97 -21.31 -29.19
C VAL A 175 41.76 -19.81 -29.03
N THR A 176 42.67 -19.06 -29.64
CA THR A 176 42.50 -17.67 -30.02
C THR A 176 41.28 -17.56 -30.95
N GLN A 177 40.48 -16.51 -30.77
CA GLN A 177 39.42 -16.02 -31.67
C GLN A 177 38.08 -16.80 -31.72
N MET A 178 37.22 -16.52 -30.74
CA MET A 178 35.82 -16.18 -31.05
C MET A 178 35.49 -14.79 -30.50
N ARG A 179 35.87 -13.80 -31.31
CA ARG A 179 35.06 -12.66 -31.73
C ARG A 179 33.81 -12.39 -30.88
N SER A 180 33.96 -11.46 -29.95
CA SER A 180 33.04 -10.33 -29.70
C SER A 180 31.64 -10.46 -30.32
N LEU A 181 30.76 -11.20 -29.66
CA LEU A 181 29.35 -10.83 -29.59
C LEU A 181 29.10 -10.56 -28.12
N SER A 182 29.44 -9.34 -27.72
CA SER A 182 28.80 -8.70 -26.58
C SER A 182 27.32 -8.63 -26.92
N LEU A 183 26.57 -9.69 -26.58
CA LEU A 183 25.22 -9.49 -26.09
C LEU A 183 25.41 -8.73 -24.80
N GLU A 184 25.50 -7.41 -24.92
CA GLU A 184 25.05 -6.55 -23.85
C GLU A 184 23.59 -6.95 -23.64
N GLU A 185 23.36 -7.82 -22.66
CA GLU A 185 22.08 -7.83 -21.97
C GLU A 185 21.83 -6.37 -21.59
N PRO A 186 20.80 -5.68 -22.13
CA PRO A 186 20.43 -4.42 -21.56
C PRO A 186 19.97 -4.72 -20.14
N SER A 187 20.89 -4.49 -19.19
CA SER A 187 20.64 -4.36 -17.77
C SER A 187 19.83 -3.07 -17.51
N SER A 188 18.72 -2.91 -18.22
CA SER A 188 17.68 -1.96 -17.87
C SER A 188 16.48 -2.81 -17.48
N ARG A 189 16.56 -3.37 -16.27
CA ARG A 189 15.40 -3.89 -15.55
C ARG A 189 14.37 -2.75 -15.53
N THR A 190 13.45 -2.78 -16.48
CA THR A 190 12.49 -1.70 -16.69
C THR A 190 11.40 -1.92 -15.66
N GLU A 191 11.52 -1.16 -14.57
CA GLU A 191 10.57 -1.18 -13.48
C GLU A 191 9.38 -0.28 -13.84
N PHE A 192 8.18 -0.85 -13.77
CA PHE A 192 6.92 -0.17 -14.04
C PHE A 192 6.24 0.20 -12.73
N MET A 193 5.90 1.47 -12.60
CA MET A 193 5.15 2.00 -11.47
C MET A 193 3.66 1.76 -11.67
N SER A 194 3.07 0.94 -10.82
CA SER A 194 1.62 0.68 -10.84
C SER A 194 0.98 1.25 -9.58
N TRP A 195 -0.11 1.98 -9.78
CA TRP A 195 -1.06 2.29 -8.72
C TRP A 195 -1.65 0.99 -8.20
N ARG A 196 -1.68 0.81 -6.88
CA ARG A 196 -2.63 -0.11 -6.29
C ARG A 196 -4.01 0.55 -6.45
N SER A 197 -4.88 0.01 -7.29
CA SER A 197 -6.31 0.22 -7.08
C SER A 197 -6.64 -0.39 -5.73
N CYS A 198 -6.77 0.44 -4.70
CA CYS A 198 -7.50 0.05 -3.50
C CYS A 198 -8.92 -0.35 -3.96
N PRO A 199 -9.40 -1.57 -3.68
CA PRO A 199 -10.83 -1.82 -3.77
C PRO A 199 -11.48 -0.93 -2.71
N ALA A 200 -12.16 0.13 -3.16
CA ALA A 200 -13.10 0.84 -2.32
C ALA A 200 -14.08 -0.20 -1.78
N ARG A 201 -14.14 -0.36 -0.46
CA ARG A 201 -15.28 -0.98 0.20
C ARG A 201 -16.49 -0.12 -0.16
N GLU A 202 -17.24 -0.54 -1.16
CA GLU A 202 -18.62 -0.14 -1.34
C GLU A 202 -19.42 -0.69 -0.17
N THR A 203 -19.43 0.03 0.95
CA THR A 203 -20.57 -0.02 1.87
C THR A 203 -21.63 0.88 1.27
N SER A 204 -22.42 0.33 0.35
CA SER A 204 -23.66 0.95 -0.10
C SER A 204 -24.70 0.81 1.01
N CYS A 205 -24.77 1.84 1.86
CA CYS A 205 -25.96 2.14 2.61
C CYS A 205 -27.04 2.59 1.62
N LEU A 206 -27.92 1.68 1.22
CA LEU A 206 -29.23 2.03 0.64
C LEU A 206 -30.32 1.44 1.53
N LEU A 207 -30.65 2.22 2.56
CA LEU A 207 -31.96 2.23 3.18
C LEU A 207 -32.89 3.02 2.25
N THR A 208 -33.76 2.34 1.51
CA THR A 208 -35.08 2.87 1.14
C THR A 208 -36.04 1.74 0.71
N SER A 209 -37.09 1.59 1.52
CA SER A 209 -38.45 1.11 1.22
C SER A 209 -38.65 -0.29 0.59
N LEU A 210 -38.85 -1.28 1.48
CA LEU A 210 -39.62 -2.49 1.22
C LEU A 210 -41.13 -2.19 1.24
N PRO A 211 -41.93 -2.64 0.25
CA PRO A 211 -43.37 -2.76 0.43
C PRO A 211 -43.73 -4.05 1.17
N ARG A 212 -44.31 -3.82 2.35
CA ARG A 212 -45.27 -4.58 3.16
C ARG A 212 -45.76 -5.95 2.63
N ALA A 213 -45.61 -6.94 3.50
CA ALA A 213 -46.05 -8.32 3.40
C ALA A 213 -47.54 -8.54 3.03
N LYS A 214 -47.80 -9.68 2.36
CA LYS A 214 -49.01 -10.48 2.56
C LYS A 214 -48.59 -11.86 3.08
N MET A 215 -49.02 -12.14 4.31
CA MET A 215 -48.98 -13.45 4.94
C MET A 215 -49.81 -14.45 4.12
N SER A 216 -49.26 -15.64 3.87
CA SER A 216 -50.04 -16.83 3.58
C SER A 216 -49.44 -17.99 4.35
N THR A 217 -50.19 -18.39 5.36
CA THR A 217 -49.96 -19.50 6.28
C THR A 217 -50.03 -20.83 5.53
N ARG A 218 -49.01 -21.67 5.64
CA ARG A 218 -49.21 -23.12 5.65
C ARG A 218 -48.11 -23.84 6.41
N ARG A 219 -48.56 -24.51 7.48
CA ARG A 219 -47.84 -25.52 8.26
C ARG A 219 -47.39 -26.66 7.35
N SER A 220 -46.22 -27.24 7.60
CA SER A 220 -46.11 -28.67 7.95
C SER A 220 -44.65 -29.10 8.19
N THR A 221 -44.48 -29.68 9.37
CA THR A 221 -43.64 -30.84 9.73
C THR A 221 -42.15 -30.86 9.38
N TRP A 222 -41.38 -30.82 10.47
CA TRP A 222 -40.04 -31.39 10.60
C TRP A 222 -40.07 -32.90 10.40
N THR A 223 -39.17 -33.41 9.58
CA THR A 223 -38.61 -34.76 9.74
C THR A 223 -37.12 -34.71 9.51
N SER A 224 -36.40 -34.95 10.60
CA SER A 224 -35.01 -35.38 10.68
C SER A 224 -34.78 -36.64 9.84
N CYS A 225 -33.69 -36.69 9.08
CA CYS A 225 -33.02 -37.94 8.71
C CYS A 225 -31.51 -37.66 8.58
N ARG A 226 -30.78 -38.06 9.63
CA ARG A 226 -29.41 -38.61 9.55
C ARG A 226 -29.43 -39.96 8.82
N LEU A 227 -28.24 -40.47 8.46
CA LEU A 227 -27.86 -41.80 7.93
C LEU A 227 -27.46 -41.69 6.44
N TRP A 228 -26.26 -42.03 5.96
CA TRP A 228 -25.03 -42.67 6.45
C TRP A 228 -23.81 -41.88 5.94
#